data_AF-A0A965KMS9-F1
#
_entry.id   AF-A0A965KMS9-F1
#
_cell.length_a   1.000
_cell.length_b   1.000
_cell.length_c   1.000
_cell.angle_alpha   90.00
_cell.angle_beta   90.00
_cell.angle_gamma   90.00
#
_symmetry.space_group_name_H-M   'P 1'
#
loop_
_entity.id
_entity.type
_entity.pdbx_description
1 polymer ?
#
loop_
_entity_poly.entity_id
_entity_poly.type
_entity_poly.pdbx_seq_one_letter_code
_entity_poly.pdbx_strand_id
1 'polypeptide(L)'
;MRALRGHPWAFLGEVEFVGEPPVDGDCVELTDLKGRCLGAGLWNGKSQIAWRRYSRRPITLDGPLLEELVTASVNRRAGKSVCRLIWSEADSLPGLVVDRYNDLITIQALTCGMDRRLATIIDVLQRLLQPREIVLRNDASTRKLEGLRQEIRTVSGKPLEPSWMEVGGVQVLIDLMGGQKTGTYLDQLDQHQNVAKFAQGRRVLDAFCNQGGFGLACAKAGATSVLGLDQSEDAIAAARSAAERNGLSASFEVANVFDWFTEHREASFDLIILDPPPFARSKDAVDGALRGYKELNLRALRLLAPGGILATYSCSHRVSEEMYLEVIEDA
;
A
#
# COMPACT_ATOMS: atom_id res chain seq x y z
N MET A 1 8.66 -17.65 -21.35
CA MET A 1 7.55 -17.19 -20.50
C MET A 1 7.90 -17.26 -19.02
N ARG A 2 7.56 -16.22 -18.23
CA ARG A 2 7.82 -16.18 -16.77
C ARG A 2 6.99 -17.20 -15.99
N ALA A 3 5.78 -17.48 -16.45
CA ALA A 3 4.90 -18.47 -15.81
C ALA A 3 5.46 -19.90 -15.81
N LEU A 4 6.28 -20.28 -16.80
CA LEU A 4 7.02 -21.56 -16.80
C LEU A 4 8.02 -21.67 -15.63
N ARG A 5 8.48 -20.52 -15.10
CA ARG A 5 9.36 -20.43 -13.93
C ARG A 5 8.58 -20.17 -12.63
N GLY A 6 7.26 -20.32 -12.67
CA GLY A 6 6.40 -20.18 -11.50
C GLY A 6 5.81 -18.79 -11.27
N HIS A 7 6.07 -17.80 -12.12
CA HIS A 7 5.41 -16.48 -12.02
C HIS A 7 3.88 -16.62 -12.19
N PRO A 8 3.03 -15.88 -11.45
CA PRO A 8 1.58 -16.00 -11.56
C PRO A 8 0.98 -15.36 -12.82
N TRP A 9 1.79 -14.83 -13.74
CA TRP A 9 1.31 -14.05 -14.87
C TRP A 9 1.78 -14.62 -16.20
N ALA A 10 0.93 -14.54 -17.21
CA ALA A 10 1.31 -14.66 -18.61
C ALA A 10 0.85 -13.41 -19.37
N PHE A 11 1.72 -12.89 -20.22
CA PHE A 11 1.42 -11.70 -21.01
C PHE A 11 0.69 -12.06 -22.30
N LEU A 12 -0.08 -11.13 -22.86
CA LEU A 12 -0.92 -11.37 -24.04
C LEU A 12 -0.11 -11.92 -25.24
N GLY A 13 1.11 -11.42 -25.45
CA GLY A 13 2.01 -11.91 -26.51
C GLY A 13 2.76 -13.21 -26.19
N GLU A 14 2.56 -13.80 -25.03
CA GLU A 14 3.20 -15.07 -24.61
C GLU A 14 2.25 -16.27 -24.68
N VAL A 15 0.98 -16.06 -25.05
CA VAL A 15 -0.09 -17.08 -24.98
C VAL A 15 -0.78 -17.22 -26.32
N GLU A 16 -1.21 -18.45 -26.61
CA GLU A 16 -2.04 -18.79 -27.76
C GLU A 16 -3.28 -19.55 -27.28
N PHE A 17 -4.38 -19.40 -27.99
CA PHE A 17 -5.63 -20.10 -27.67
C PHE A 17 -5.77 -21.38 -28.46
N VAL A 18 -6.28 -22.41 -27.79
CA VAL A 18 -6.74 -23.64 -28.42
C VAL A 18 -8.27 -23.62 -28.43
N GLY A 19 -8.87 -23.35 -29.59
CA GLY A 19 -10.32 -23.27 -29.74
C GLY A 19 -10.87 -21.85 -29.72
N GLU A 20 -12.07 -21.67 -29.16
CA GLU A 20 -12.72 -20.36 -29.08
C GLU A 20 -12.07 -19.46 -28.02
N PRO A 21 -11.93 -18.15 -28.28
CA PRO A 21 -11.39 -17.23 -27.29
C PRO A 21 -12.30 -17.14 -26.04
N PRO A 22 -11.73 -17.22 -24.82
CA PRO A 22 -12.47 -17.04 -23.57
C PRO A 22 -12.95 -15.60 -23.41
N VAL A 23 -14.01 -15.41 -22.62
CA VAL A 23 -14.53 -14.09 -22.30
C VAL A 23 -13.68 -13.46 -21.19
N ASP A 24 -13.46 -12.14 -21.27
CA ASP A 24 -12.74 -11.40 -20.22
C ASP A 24 -13.36 -11.65 -18.83
N GLY A 25 -12.59 -12.21 -17.91
CA GLY A 25 -13.00 -12.55 -16.54
C GLY A 25 -13.25 -14.04 -16.30
N ASP A 26 -13.17 -14.86 -17.35
CA ASP A 26 -13.35 -16.31 -17.27
C ASP A 26 -12.17 -17.00 -16.57
N CYS A 27 -12.47 -18.18 -16.02
CA CYS A 27 -11.46 -19.09 -15.49
C CYS A 27 -10.88 -19.92 -16.62
N VAL A 28 -9.58 -19.80 -16.83
CA VAL A 28 -8.87 -20.45 -17.94
C VAL A 28 -7.69 -21.24 -17.41
N GLU A 29 -7.57 -22.49 -17.86
CA GLU A 29 -6.38 -23.31 -17.66
C GLU A 29 -5.25 -22.85 -18.60
N LEU A 30 -4.04 -22.75 -18.07
CA LEU A 30 -2.84 -22.51 -18.87
C LEU A 30 -2.01 -23.78 -18.92
N THR A 31 -1.67 -24.23 -20.12
CA THR A 31 -0.74 -25.35 -20.35
C THR A 31 0.51 -24.87 -21.08
N ASP A 32 1.59 -25.64 -21.01
CA ASP A 32 2.73 -25.44 -21.91
C ASP A 32 2.52 -26.18 -23.24
N LEU A 33 3.46 -25.99 -24.19
CA LEU A 33 3.40 -26.60 -25.52
C LEU A 33 3.41 -28.15 -25.51
N LYS A 34 3.74 -28.77 -24.38
CA LYS A 34 3.73 -30.23 -24.20
C LYS A 34 2.45 -30.72 -23.49
N GLY A 35 1.48 -29.82 -23.27
CA GLY A 35 0.24 -30.11 -22.56
C GLY A 35 0.39 -30.19 -21.04
N ARG A 36 1.52 -29.76 -20.46
CA ARG A 36 1.67 -29.77 -18.99
C ARG A 36 0.91 -28.60 -18.39
N CYS A 37 0.03 -28.89 -17.43
CA CYS A 37 -0.73 -27.86 -16.71
C CYS A 37 0.20 -26.93 -15.91
N LEU A 38 0.04 -25.63 -16.11
CA LEU A 38 0.69 -24.56 -15.35
C LEU A 38 -0.24 -23.95 -14.29
N GLY A 39 -1.53 -24.28 -14.35
CA GLY A 39 -2.56 -23.93 -13.38
C GLY A 39 -3.81 -23.31 -13.99
N ALA A 40 -4.69 -22.79 -13.12
CA ALA A 40 -5.88 -22.04 -13.49
C ALA A 40 -5.74 -20.56 -13.09
N GLY A 41 -6.24 -19.68 -13.95
CA GLY A 41 -6.16 -18.24 -13.78
C GLY A 41 -7.33 -17.50 -14.40
N LEU A 42 -7.38 -16.19 -14.16
CA LEU A 42 -8.39 -15.31 -14.73
C LEU A 42 -7.87 -14.72 -16.04
N TRP A 43 -8.69 -14.79 -17.08
CA TRP A 43 -8.39 -14.25 -18.39
C TRP A 43 -8.84 -12.78 -18.53
N ASN A 44 -8.09 -11.96 -19.26
CA ASN A 44 -8.56 -10.68 -19.81
C ASN A 44 -7.77 -10.30 -21.08
N GLY A 45 -8.43 -10.32 -22.23
CA GLY A 45 -7.80 -9.99 -23.52
C GLY A 45 -7.48 -8.50 -23.71
N LYS A 46 -8.03 -7.62 -22.86
CA LYS A 46 -7.74 -6.17 -22.90
C LYS A 46 -6.47 -5.79 -22.15
N SER A 47 -5.98 -6.68 -21.30
CA SER A 47 -4.84 -6.44 -20.42
C SER A 47 -3.55 -6.98 -21.03
N GLN A 48 -2.44 -6.24 -20.86
CA GLN A 48 -1.12 -6.77 -21.19
C GLN A 48 -0.80 -8.03 -20.36
N ILE A 49 -1.25 -8.06 -19.10
CA ILE A 49 -1.22 -9.26 -18.26
C ILE A 49 -2.53 -10.00 -18.51
N ALA A 50 -2.53 -10.83 -19.56
CA ALA A 50 -3.75 -11.44 -20.05
C ALA A 50 -4.25 -12.60 -19.18
N TRP A 51 -3.35 -13.26 -18.45
CA TRP A 51 -3.72 -14.35 -17.55
C TRP A 51 -3.05 -14.19 -16.18
N ARG A 52 -3.85 -14.30 -15.11
CA ARG A 52 -3.39 -14.23 -13.71
C ARG A 52 -3.81 -15.47 -12.92
N ARG A 53 -2.82 -16.26 -12.49
CA ARG A 53 -3.02 -17.52 -11.76
C ARG A 53 -3.64 -17.29 -10.38
N TYR A 54 -4.67 -18.06 -10.06
CA TYR A 54 -5.17 -18.23 -8.68
C TYR A 54 -4.93 -19.66 -8.14
N SER A 55 -4.67 -20.64 -9.01
CA SER A 55 -4.41 -22.02 -8.59
C SER A 55 -3.34 -22.68 -9.46
N ARG A 56 -2.54 -23.56 -8.88
CA ARG A 56 -1.63 -24.45 -9.64
C ARG A 56 -2.32 -25.69 -10.19
N ARG A 57 -3.56 -25.95 -9.77
CA ARG A 57 -4.41 -27.04 -10.27
C ARG A 57 -5.42 -26.49 -11.27
N PRO A 58 -5.88 -27.29 -12.25
CA PRO A 58 -6.95 -26.91 -13.17
C PRO A 58 -8.30 -26.98 -12.44
N ILE A 59 -8.60 -25.95 -11.66
CA ILE A 59 -9.84 -25.84 -10.87
C ILE A 59 -10.48 -24.49 -11.17
N THR A 60 -11.81 -24.44 -11.21
CA THR A 60 -12.58 -23.20 -11.42
C THR A 60 -12.69 -22.40 -10.14
N LEU A 61 -12.58 -21.06 -10.24
CA LEU A 61 -12.85 -20.13 -9.14
C LEU A 61 -14.36 -19.90 -9.00
N ASP A 62 -15.05 -20.88 -8.45
CA ASP A 62 -16.46 -20.84 -8.08
C ASP A 62 -16.68 -20.29 -6.66
N GLY A 63 -17.93 -20.24 -6.21
CA GLY A 63 -18.30 -19.72 -4.88
C GLY A 63 -17.58 -20.44 -3.73
N PRO A 64 -17.60 -21.78 -3.65
CA PRO A 64 -16.90 -22.54 -2.63
C PRO A 64 -15.39 -22.27 -2.59
N LEU A 65 -14.69 -22.32 -3.73
CA LEU A 65 -13.24 -22.05 -3.74
C LEU A 65 -12.94 -20.60 -3.39
N LEU A 66 -13.75 -19.65 -3.86
CA LEU A 66 -13.59 -18.23 -3.52
C LEU A 66 -13.76 -17.98 -2.01
N GLU A 67 -14.77 -18.60 -1.39
CA GLU A 67 -14.97 -18.54 0.06
C GLU A 67 -13.79 -19.15 0.83
N GLU A 68 -13.27 -20.30 0.37
CA GLU A 68 -12.07 -20.93 0.95
C GLU A 68 -10.87 -19.98 0.94
N LEU A 69 -10.58 -19.37 -0.21
CA LEU A 69 -9.43 -18.47 -0.39
C LEU A 69 -9.57 -17.18 0.42
N VAL A 70 -10.76 -16.56 0.42
CA VAL A 70 -11.04 -15.36 1.22
C VAL A 70 -10.91 -15.69 2.71
N THR A 71 -11.52 -16.78 3.17
CA THR A 71 -11.46 -17.23 4.57
C THR A 71 -10.02 -17.51 4.99
N ALA A 72 -9.24 -18.22 4.17
CA ALA A 72 -7.84 -18.50 4.44
C ALA A 72 -7.00 -17.20 4.52
N SER A 73 -7.29 -16.20 3.68
CA SER A 73 -6.60 -14.91 3.72
C SER A 73 -6.93 -14.11 4.97
N VAL A 74 -8.21 -14.07 5.37
CA VAL A 74 -8.69 -13.41 6.60
C VAL A 74 -8.09 -14.07 7.83
N ASN A 75 -8.12 -15.40 7.92
CA ASN A 75 -7.58 -16.16 9.06
C ASN A 75 -6.08 -15.96 9.25
N ARG A 76 -5.31 -15.77 8.18
CA ARG A 76 -3.88 -15.42 8.28
C ARG A 76 -3.60 -14.08 8.99
N ARG A 77 -4.60 -13.21 9.08
CA ARG A 77 -4.52 -11.90 9.76
C ARG A 77 -5.45 -11.82 10.98
N ALA A 78 -5.90 -12.97 11.49
CA ALA A 78 -6.74 -13.03 12.69
C ALA A 78 -6.09 -12.26 13.86
N GLY A 79 -6.93 -11.55 14.63
CA GLY A 79 -6.48 -10.72 15.76
C GLY A 79 -5.99 -9.33 15.40
N LYS A 80 -5.78 -8.99 14.12
CA LYS A 80 -5.46 -7.62 13.70
C LYS A 80 -6.74 -6.82 13.41
N SER A 81 -6.87 -5.67 14.06
CA SER A 81 -8.01 -4.75 13.86
C SER A 81 -7.78 -3.80 12.69
N VAL A 82 -6.53 -3.39 12.44
CA VAL A 82 -6.12 -2.53 11.34
C VAL A 82 -5.04 -3.23 10.53
N CYS A 83 -5.38 -3.72 9.34
CA CYS A 83 -4.45 -4.47 8.49
C CYS A 83 -4.97 -4.70 7.08
N ARG A 84 -4.07 -5.12 6.19
CA ARG A 84 -4.43 -5.72 4.91
C ARG A 84 -4.85 -7.19 5.09
N LEU A 85 -6.11 -7.48 4.78
CA LEU A 85 -6.67 -8.84 4.83
C LEU A 85 -6.36 -9.66 3.58
N ILE A 86 -6.40 -9.02 2.40
CA ILE A 86 -6.16 -9.67 1.11
C ILE A 86 -5.22 -8.81 0.27
N TRP A 87 -4.17 -9.43 -0.26
CA TRP A 87 -3.14 -8.84 -1.09
C TRP A 87 -2.93 -9.58 -2.42
N SER A 88 -3.95 -9.50 -3.27
CA SER A 88 -3.88 -9.89 -4.68
C SER A 88 -3.32 -11.31 -4.89
N GLU A 89 -2.35 -11.48 -5.81
CA GLU A 89 -1.72 -12.76 -6.14
C GLU A 89 -1.04 -13.43 -4.95
N ALA A 90 -0.54 -12.66 -3.98
CA ALA A 90 0.11 -13.21 -2.78
C ALA A 90 -0.87 -14.02 -1.93
N ASP A 91 -2.16 -13.73 -2.05
CA ASP A 91 -3.25 -14.42 -1.38
C ASP A 91 -4.12 -15.24 -2.36
N SER A 92 -3.59 -15.54 -3.56
CA SER A 92 -4.27 -16.31 -4.62
C SER A 92 -5.59 -15.71 -5.10
N LEU A 93 -5.78 -14.40 -4.94
CA LEU A 93 -6.97 -13.65 -5.35
C LEU A 93 -6.54 -12.50 -6.28
N PRO A 94 -6.08 -12.81 -7.52
CA PRO A 94 -5.40 -11.86 -8.39
C PRO A 94 -6.25 -10.63 -8.72
N GLY A 95 -5.80 -9.47 -8.24
CA GLY A 95 -6.48 -8.19 -8.38
C GLY A 95 -7.32 -7.77 -7.19
N LEU A 96 -7.53 -8.63 -6.20
CA LEU A 96 -8.34 -8.28 -5.04
C LEU A 96 -7.46 -7.72 -3.92
N VAL A 97 -7.76 -6.51 -3.46
CA VAL A 97 -7.16 -5.92 -2.26
C VAL A 97 -8.26 -5.64 -1.27
N VAL A 98 -8.09 -6.12 -0.04
CA VAL A 98 -9.05 -5.88 1.06
C VAL A 98 -8.27 -5.39 2.27
N ASP A 99 -8.62 -4.21 2.74
CA ASP A 99 -8.05 -3.60 3.95
C ASP A 99 -9.13 -3.48 5.02
N ARG A 100 -8.74 -3.69 6.27
CA ARG A 100 -9.59 -3.61 7.46
C ARG A 100 -9.16 -2.43 8.32
N TYR A 101 -10.14 -1.66 8.77
CA TYR A 101 -10.02 -0.55 9.70
C TYR A 101 -11.04 -0.73 10.81
N ASN A 102 -10.68 -1.50 11.84
CA ASN A 102 -11.58 -1.96 12.91
C ASN A 102 -12.82 -2.69 12.38
N ASP A 103 -13.98 -2.04 12.45
CA ASP A 103 -15.29 -2.51 11.99
C ASP A 103 -15.61 -2.04 10.56
N LEU A 104 -14.70 -1.34 9.89
CA LEU A 104 -14.82 -0.95 8.49
C LEU A 104 -13.91 -1.80 7.60
N ILE A 105 -14.35 -2.03 6.36
CA ILE A 105 -13.58 -2.72 5.34
C ILE A 105 -13.56 -1.88 4.07
N THR A 106 -12.42 -1.84 3.39
CA THR A 106 -12.33 -1.35 2.01
C THR A 106 -11.99 -2.49 1.06
N ILE A 107 -12.62 -2.52 -0.11
CA ILE A 107 -12.35 -3.50 -1.17
C ILE A 107 -11.93 -2.76 -2.43
N GLN A 108 -10.85 -3.22 -3.06
CA GLN A 108 -10.50 -2.87 -4.44
C GLN A 108 -10.50 -4.15 -5.28
N ALA A 109 -11.35 -4.20 -6.30
CA ALA A 109 -11.29 -5.23 -7.34
C ALA A 109 -10.56 -4.64 -8.55
N LEU A 110 -9.30 -4.96 -8.75
CA LEU A 110 -8.49 -4.35 -9.79
C LEU A 110 -8.53 -5.11 -11.11
N THR A 111 -9.19 -6.27 -11.17
CA THR A 111 -9.25 -7.16 -12.34
C THR A 111 -10.69 -7.52 -12.67
N CYS A 112 -11.02 -7.66 -13.96
CA CYS A 112 -12.41 -7.93 -14.36
C CYS A 112 -12.95 -9.24 -13.79
N GLY A 113 -12.11 -10.28 -13.64
CA GLY A 113 -12.50 -11.55 -13.06
C GLY A 113 -12.85 -11.46 -11.56
N MET A 114 -12.19 -10.59 -10.80
CA MET A 114 -12.54 -10.32 -9.40
C MET A 114 -13.73 -9.38 -9.27
N ASP A 115 -13.85 -8.39 -10.17
CA ASP A 115 -14.97 -7.45 -10.22
C ASP A 115 -16.31 -8.19 -10.42
N ARG A 116 -16.34 -9.19 -11.33
CA ARG A 116 -17.49 -10.10 -11.54
C ARG A 116 -17.90 -10.89 -10.30
N ARG A 117 -16.98 -11.10 -9.36
CA ARG A 117 -17.17 -11.90 -8.15
C ARG A 117 -17.40 -11.05 -6.89
N LEU A 118 -17.52 -9.73 -7.05
CA LEU A 118 -17.65 -8.79 -5.92
C LEU A 118 -18.80 -9.13 -4.98
N ALA A 119 -19.97 -9.51 -5.51
CA ALA A 119 -21.13 -9.86 -4.67
C ALA A 119 -20.79 -11.01 -3.70
N THR A 120 -20.23 -12.11 -4.21
CA THR A 120 -19.82 -13.25 -3.38
C THR A 120 -18.71 -12.87 -2.39
N ILE A 121 -17.75 -12.04 -2.80
CA ILE A 121 -16.68 -11.56 -1.91
C ILE A 121 -17.27 -10.74 -0.75
N ILE A 122 -18.20 -9.83 -1.05
CA ILE A 122 -18.90 -9.01 -0.05
C ILE A 122 -19.65 -9.91 0.93
N ASP A 123 -20.44 -10.88 0.44
CA ASP A 123 -21.23 -11.79 1.26
C ASP A 123 -20.35 -12.61 2.22
N VAL A 124 -19.22 -13.13 1.73
CA VAL A 124 -18.24 -13.87 2.55
C VAL A 124 -17.65 -12.96 3.63
N LEU A 125 -17.18 -11.75 3.26
CA LEU A 125 -16.60 -10.82 4.23
C LEU A 125 -17.61 -10.35 5.28
N GLN A 126 -18.88 -10.14 4.90
CA GLN A 126 -19.96 -9.81 5.83
C GLN A 126 -20.19 -10.92 6.85
N ARG A 127 -20.22 -12.19 6.42
CA ARG A 127 -20.37 -13.34 7.33
C ARG A 127 -19.17 -13.52 8.26
N LEU A 128 -17.96 -13.36 7.73
CA LEU A 128 -16.73 -13.62 8.49
C LEU A 128 -16.40 -12.52 9.51
N LEU A 129 -16.64 -11.26 9.15
CA LEU A 129 -16.11 -10.11 9.88
C LEU A 129 -17.18 -9.21 10.49
N GLN A 130 -18.44 -9.35 10.06
CA GLN A 130 -19.57 -8.53 10.50
C GLN A 130 -19.23 -7.02 10.55
N PRO A 131 -18.67 -6.45 9.46
CA PRO A 131 -18.26 -5.05 9.44
C PRO A 131 -19.49 -4.14 9.56
N ARG A 132 -19.32 -2.98 10.20
CA ARG A 132 -20.30 -1.89 10.21
C ARG A 132 -20.59 -1.39 8.80
N GLU A 133 -19.57 -1.32 7.94
CA GLU A 133 -19.71 -0.93 6.54
C GLU A 133 -18.56 -1.49 5.67
N ILE A 134 -18.84 -1.69 4.39
CA ILE A 134 -17.85 -2.01 3.36
C ILE A 134 -17.83 -0.90 2.33
N VAL A 135 -16.66 -0.33 2.06
CA VAL A 135 -16.43 0.66 1.01
C VAL A 135 -15.76 -0.01 -0.20
N LEU A 136 -16.36 0.11 -1.37
CA LEU A 136 -15.72 -0.24 -2.63
C LEU A 136 -14.86 0.94 -3.07
N ARG A 137 -13.53 0.80 -2.94
CA ARG A 137 -12.50 1.77 -3.35
C ARG A 137 -11.93 1.44 -4.73
N ASN A 138 -12.83 1.43 -5.70
CA ASN A 138 -12.55 1.08 -7.08
C ASN A 138 -12.14 2.32 -7.91
N ASP A 139 -11.43 3.27 -7.31
CA ASP A 139 -10.94 4.50 -7.94
C ASP A 139 -9.53 4.38 -8.56
N ALA A 140 -8.90 3.21 -8.49
CA ALA A 140 -7.58 2.98 -9.07
C ALA A 140 -7.59 3.11 -10.61
N SER A 141 -6.62 3.86 -11.17
CA SER A 141 -6.50 4.08 -12.62
C SER A 141 -6.23 2.78 -13.40
N THR A 142 -5.63 1.77 -12.75
CA THR A 142 -5.37 0.44 -13.32
C THR A 142 -6.64 -0.28 -13.75
N ARG A 143 -7.81 0.04 -13.17
CA ARG A 143 -9.11 -0.51 -13.61
C ARG A 143 -9.42 -0.20 -15.08
N LYS A 144 -8.95 0.94 -15.61
CA LYS A 144 -9.12 1.27 -17.03
C LYS A 144 -8.42 0.25 -17.95
N LEU A 145 -7.29 -0.29 -17.53
CA LEU A 145 -6.54 -1.31 -18.27
C LEU A 145 -7.30 -2.65 -18.35
N GLU A 146 -8.28 -2.84 -17.47
CA GLU A 146 -9.14 -4.03 -17.42
C GLU A 146 -10.52 -3.76 -18.03
N GLY A 147 -10.76 -2.57 -18.58
CA GLY A 147 -12.06 -2.16 -19.13
C GLY A 147 -13.13 -1.90 -18.07
N LEU A 148 -12.72 -1.63 -16.82
CA LEU A 148 -13.62 -1.40 -15.69
C LEU A 148 -13.82 0.08 -15.40
N ARG A 149 -15.02 0.45 -14.94
CA ARG A 149 -15.32 1.80 -14.46
C ARG A 149 -14.66 2.05 -13.11
N GLN A 150 -14.28 3.30 -12.86
CA GLN A 150 -13.81 3.75 -11.56
C GLN A 150 -15.01 4.24 -10.73
N GLU A 151 -15.09 3.85 -9.47
CA GLU A 151 -16.13 4.31 -8.54
C GLU A 151 -15.66 4.21 -7.08
N ILE A 152 -16.23 5.08 -6.23
CA ILE A 152 -16.17 4.94 -4.78
C ILE A 152 -17.62 4.89 -4.27
N ARG A 153 -17.97 3.84 -3.53
CA ARG A 153 -19.30 3.73 -2.91
C ARG A 153 -19.28 2.81 -1.70
N THR A 154 -20.23 3.01 -0.80
CA THR A 154 -20.54 2.06 0.26
C THR A 154 -21.42 0.92 -0.26
N VAL A 155 -21.33 -0.24 0.36
CA VAL A 155 -22.21 -1.38 0.04
C VAL A 155 -23.64 -1.09 0.48
N SER A 156 -23.83 -0.40 1.62
CA SER A 156 -25.17 0.01 2.07
C SER A 156 -25.81 1.13 1.24
N GLY A 157 -25.01 1.84 0.43
CA GLY A 157 -25.43 3.05 -0.30
C GLY A 157 -25.57 4.30 0.57
N LYS A 158 -25.26 4.23 1.87
CA LYS A 158 -25.29 5.38 2.78
C LYS A 158 -23.95 6.12 2.77
N PRO A 159 -23.92 7.45 2.95
CA PRO A 159 -22.68 8.19 3.19
C PRO A 159 -21.92 7.63 4.40
N LEU A 160 -20.60 7.63 4.31
CA LEU A 160 -19.72 7.25 5.41
C LEU A 160 -18.82 8.43 5.74
N GLU A 161 -19.00 9.00 6.94
CA GLU A 161 -18.19 10.10 7.43
C GLU A 161 -16.82 9.62 7.94
N PRO A 162 -15.78 10.48 7.90
CA PRO A 162 -14.51 10.20 8.54
C PRO A 162 -14.68 9.88 10.03
N SER A 163 -13.86 8.96 10.55
CA SER A 163 -13.95 8.54 11.95
C SER A 163 -12.59 8.37 12.61
N TRP A 164 -12.53 8.76 13.88
CA TRP A 164 -11.35 8.56 14.72
C TRP A 164 -11.17 7.08 15.04
N MET A 165 -9.98 6.57 14.78
CA MET A 165 -9.62 5.18 15.02
C MET A 165 -8.23 5.06 15.61
N GLU A 166 -8.03 4.06 16.46
CA GLU A 166 -6.70 3.71 16.92
C GLU A 166 -5.94 2.93 15.83
N VAL A 167 -4.80 3.48 15.39
CA VAL A 167 -3.87 2.85 14.45
C VAL A 167 -2.47 2.92 15.06
N GLY A 168 -1.85 1.76 15.32
CA GLY A 168 -0.52 1.73 15.96
C GLY A 168 -0.53 2.36 17.36
N GLY A 169 -1.67 2.33 18.05
CA GLY A 169 -1.84 2.96 19.37
C GLY A 169 -2.01 4.48 19.34
N VAL A 170 -2.20 5.11 18.18
CA VAL A 170 -2.47 6.56 18.06
C VAL A 170 -3.85 6.74 17.44
N GLN A 171 -4.65 7.66 17.97
CA GLN A 171 -5.92 8.07 17.36
C GLN A 171 -5.65 8.89 16.09
N VAL A 172 -6.13 8.41 14.95
CA VAL A 172 -6.03 9.09 13.65
C VAL A 172 -7.40 9.20 13.01
N LEU A 173 -7.63 10.27 12.24
CA LEU A 173 -8.87 10.47 11.51
C LEU A 173 -8.80 9.69 10.19
N ILE A 174 -9.61 8.64 10.08
CA ILE A 174 -9.66 7.80 8.87
C ILE A 174 -10.83 8.23 8.00
N ASP A 175 -10.52 8.72 6.81
CA ASP A 175 -11.47 8.98 5.73
C ASP A 175 -11.34 7.90 4.65
N LEU A 176 -12.27 6.96 4.64
CA LEU A 176 -12.30 5.88 3.65
C LEU A 176 -12.91 6.32 2.31
N MET A 177 -13.61 7.45 2.25
CA MET A 177 -14.32 7.90 1.04
C MET A 177 -13.50 8.91 0.24
N GLY A 178 -12.88 9.89 0.91
CA GLY A 178 -12.08 10.96 0.30
C GLY A 178 -10.57 10.86 0.55
N GLY A 179 -10.13 10.02 1.50
CA GLY A 179 -8.72 9.91 1.88
C GLY A 179 -7.82 9.26 0.82
N GLN A 180 -6.53 9.58 0.89
CA GLN A 180 -5.49 8.96 0.06
C GLN A 180 -5.40 7.43 0.29
N LYS A 181 -5.06 6.68 -0.77
CA LYS A 181 -5.08 5.21 -0.78
C LYS A 181 -6.44 4.69 -0.27
N THR A 182 -6.48 3.64 0.54
CA THR A 182 -7.69 3.09 1.17
C THR A 182 -7.97 3.71 2.54
N GLY A 183 -7.31 4.82 2.92
CA GLY A 183 -7.46 5.50 4.22
C GLY A 183 -6.12 5.86 4.85
N THR A 184 -5.21 4.89 4.99
CA THR A 184 -3.83 5.11 5.48
C THR A 184 -2.81 4.18 4.82
N TYR A 185 -1.52 4.41 5.08
CA TYR A 185 -0.40 3.62 4.57
C TYR A 185 -0.16 2.39 5.48
N LEU A 186 -0.99 1.35 5.32
CA LEU A 186 -0.92 0.12 6.12
C LEU A 186 0.39 -0.67 5.93
N ASP A 187 1.09 -0.42 4.83
CA ASP A 187 2.41 -0.99 4.52
C ASP A 187 3.51 -0.47 5.46
N GLN A 188 3.37 0.74 6.01
CA GLN A 188 4.34 1.35 6.93
C GLN A 188 3.98 1.18 8.42
N LEU A 189 2.84 0.57 8.75
CA LEU A 189 2.34 0.53 10.13
C LEU A 189 3.32 -0.11 11.11
N ASP A 190 3.92 -1.24 10.71
CA ASP A 190 4.92 -1.92 11.54
C ASP A 190 6.22 -1.10 11.64
N GLN A 191 6.54 -0.32 10.60
CA GLN A 191 7.73 0.54 10.58
C GLN A 191 7.58 1.76 11.50
N HIS A 192 6.38 2.34 11.62
CA HIS A 192 6.13 3.39 12.61
C HIS A 192 6.55 2.94 14.01
N GLN A 193 6.17 1.71 14.40
CA GLN A 193 6.52 1.13 15.70
C GLN A 193 8.01 0.76 15.81
N ASN A 194 8.61 0.25 14.73
CA ASN A 194 10.02 -0.09 14.73
C ASN A 194 10.91 1.14 14.89
N VAL A 195 10.60 2.23 14.18
CA VAL A 195 11.33 3.50 14.30
C VAL A 195 11.08 4.16 15.66
N ALA A 196 9.85 4.11 16.17
CA ALA A 196 9.51 4.71 17.47
C ALA A 196 10.32 4.13 18.65
N LYS A 197 10.81 2.88 18.56
CA LYS A 197 11.73 2.29 19.57
C LYS A 197 13.01 3.11 19.75
N PHE A 198 13.40 3.88 18.74
CA PHE A 198 14.57 4.76 18.77
C PHE A 198 14.20 6.21 19.09
N ALA A 199 12.95 6.55 19.40
CA ALA A 199 12.55 7.95 19.58
C ALA A 199 12.79 8.50 21.00
N GLN A 200 12.84 7.65 22.03
CA GLN A 200 12.88 8.11 23.43
C GLN A 200 14.05 9.08 23.70
N GLY A 201 13.72 10.28 24.18
CA GLY A 201 14.69 11.33 24.51
C GLY A 201 15.34 12.02 23.31
N ARG A 202 14.92 11.72 22.07
CA ARG A 202 15.51 12.26 20.83
C ARG A 202 14.67 13.38 20.23
N ARG A 203 15.33 14.30 19.51
CA ARG A 203 14.70 15.27 18.60
C ARG A 203 14.49 14.59 17.25
N VAL A 204 13.24 14.50 16.79
CA VAL A 204 12.86 13.72 15.62
C VAL A 204 12.43 14.62 14.48
N LEU A 205 12.93 14.34 13.28
CA LEU A 205 12.40 14.87 12.03
C LEU A 205 11.69 13.76 11.26
N ASP A 206 10.42 13.96 10.94
CA ASP A 206 9.62 13.11 10.05
C ASP A 206 9.42 13.85 8.72
N ALA A 207 10.25 13.58 7.73
CA ALA A 207 10.18 14.24 6.44
C ALA A 207 9.35 13.41 5.44
N PHE A 208 8.47 14.10 4.71
CA PHE A 208 7.38 13.49 3.93
C PHE A 208 6.38 12.76 4.85
N CYS A 209 6.02 13.41 5.96
CA CYS A 209 5.29 12.77 7.05
C CYS A 209 3.85 12.37 6.70
N ASN A 210 3.29 12.89 5.60
CA ASN A 210 1.88 12.76 5.27
C ASN A 210 1.01 13.14 6.50
N GLN A 211 0.18 12.22 7.00
CA GLN A 211 -0.68 12.44 8.18
C GLN A 211 0.06 12.24 9.52
N GLY A 212 1.40 12.21 9.51
CA GLY A 212 2.25 12.17 10.70
C GLY A 212 2.46 10.78 11.31
N GLY A 213 2.29 9.70 10.54
CA GLY A 213 2.29 8.33 11.07
C GLY A 213 3.55 7.98 11.89
N PHE A 214 4.72 8.26 11.35
CA PHE A 214 6.00 8.06 12.03
C PHE A 214 6.21 9.05 13.18
N GLY A 215 6.01 10.34 12.93
CA GLY A 215 6.19 11.41 13.92
C GLY A 215 5.31 11.23 15.15
N LEU A 216 4.03 10.90 14.98
CA LEU A 216 3.10 10.64 16.08
C LEU A 216 3.50 9.40 16.89
N ALA A 217 3.96 8.33 16.23
CA ALA A 217 4.48 7.16 16.91
C ALA A 217 5.73 7.49 17.74
N CYS A 218 6.64 8.31 17.20
CA CYS A 218 7.83 8.78 17.90
C CYS A 218 7.50 9.68 19.09
N ALA A 219 6.55 10.61 18.94
CA ALA A 219 6.07 11.46 20.03
C ALA A 219 5.47 10.61 21.16
N LYS A 220 4.64 9.63 20.82
CA LYS A 220 4.07 8.69 21.79
C LYS A 220 5.15 7.86 22.51
N ALA A 221 6.23 7.50 21.83
CA ALA A 221 7.36 6.77 22.40
C ALA A 221 8.33 7.64 23.24
N GLY A 222 8.02 8.92 23.45
CA GLY A 222 8.78 9.80 24.34
C GLY A 222 9.90 10.56 23.67
N ALA A 223 9.77 10.89 22.37
CA ALA A 223 10.60 11.91 21.74
C ALA A 223 10.55 13.23 22.52
N THR A 224 11.69 13.92 22.60
CA THR A 224 11.79 15.24 23.24
C THR A 224 11.09 16.31 22.40
N SER A 225 11.16 16.19 21.08
CA SER A 225 10.41 16.98 20.12
C SER A 225 10.25 16.21 18.81
N VAL A 226 9.17 16.48 18.10
CA VAL A 226 8.92 15.95 16.75
C VAL A 226 8.55 17.10 15.83
N LEU A 227 9.23 17.20 14.69
CA LEU A 227 8.85 18.04 13.56
C LEU A 227 8.47 17.15 12.38
N GLY A 228 7.23 17.25 11.90
CA GLY A 228 6.78 16.61 10.66
C GLY A 228 6.69 17.61 9.51
N LEU A 229 7.18 17.23 8.33
CA LEU A 229 7.16 18.05 7.12
C LEU A 229 6.43 17.34 5.99
N ASP A 230 5.47 18.01 5.36
CA ASP A 230 4.82 17.54 4.13
C ASP A 230 4.35 18.72 3.29
N GLN A 231 4.26 18.53 1.96
CA GLN A 231 3.76 19.57 1.05
C GLN A 231 2.23 19.68 1.04
N SER A 232 1.52 18.67 1.54
CA SER A 232 0.06 18.62 1.56
C SER A 232 -0.50 19.30 2.80
N GLU A 233 -1.23 20.41 2.59
CA GLU A 233 -1.92 21.13 3.66
C GLU A 233 -2.95 20.25 4.39
N ASP A 234 -3.74 19.48 3.64
CA ASP A 234 -4.72 18.54 4.22
C ASP A 234 -4.04 17.47 5.09
N ALA A 235 -2.90 16.93 4.65
CA ALA A 235 -2.16 15.92 5.40
C ALA A 235 -1.61 16.50 6.71
N ILE A 236 -1.03 17.71 6.66
CA ILE A 236 -0.54 18.43 7.83
C ILE A 236 -1.68 18.82 8.78
N ALA A 237 -2.84 19.23 8.26
CA ALA A 237 -4.01 19.50 9.08
C ALA A 237 -4.50 18.24 9.83
N ALA A 238 -4.51 17.08 9.15
CA ALA A 238 -4.83 15.80 9.77
C ALA A 238 -3.79 15.40 10.84
N ALA A 239 -2.50 15.59 10.57
CA ALA A 239 -1.41 15.29 11.50
C ALA A 239 -1.50 16.16 12.78
N ARG A 240 -1.74 17.46 12.63
CA ARG A 240 -1.97 18.39 13.75
C ARG A 240 -3.17 17.98 14.59
N SER A 241 -4.29 17.67 13.94
CA SER A 241 -5.52 17.21 14.61
C SER A 241 -5.28 15.92 15.38
N ALA A 242 -4.49 14.98 14.82
CA ALA A 242 -4.12 13.75 15.49
C ALA A 242 -3.19 14.01 16.69
N ALA A 243 -2.20 14.90 16.57
CA ALA A 243 -1.33 15.26 17.69
C ALA A 243 -2.12 15.85 18.87
N GLU A 244 -3.03 16.81 18.58
CA GLU A 244 -3.92 17.39 19.57
C GLU A 244 -4.82 16.33 20.21
N ARG A 245 -5.45 15.48 19.39
CA ARG A 245 -6.35 14.42 19.86
C ARG A 245 -5.68 13.44 20.83
N ASN A 246 -4.40 13.17 20.62
CA ASN A 246 -3.61 12.26 21.46
C ASN A 246 -2.85 12.97 22.58
N GLY A 247 -2.92 14.31 22.68
CA GLY A 247 -2.14 15.09 23.65
C GLY A 247 -0.62 14.97 23.45
N LEU A 248 -0.17 14.77 22.21
CA LEU A 248 1.24 14.56 21.88
C LEU A 248 1.92 15.89 21.56
N SER A 249 3.14 16.08 22.08
CA SER A 249 3.97 17.24 21.74
C SER A 249 4.69 17.00 20.41
N ALA A 250 4.04 17.36 19.30
CA ALA A 250 4.57 17.28 17.95
C ALA A 250 4.11 18.48 17.12
N SER A 251 5.03 19.06 16.34
CA SER A 251 4.74 20.15 15.39
C SER A 251 4.77 19.63 13.97
N PHE A 252 3.90 20.18 13.12
CA PHE A 252 3.80 19.81 11.71
C PHE A 252 3.74 21.07 10.85
N GLU A 253 4.52 21.09 9.77
CA GLU A 253 4.69 22.26 8.89
C GLU A 253 4.42 21.87 7.43
N VAL A 254 3.71 22.75 6.72
CA VAL A 254 3.51 22.62 5.28
C VAL A 254 4.78 23.13 4.60
N ALA A 255 5.59 22.23 4.06
CA ALA A 255 6.86 22.57 3.44
C ALA A 255 7.26 21.57 2.34
N ASN A 256 7.95 22.08 1.32
CA ASN A 256 8.74 21.21 0.45
C ASN A 256 10.01 20.80 1.21
N VAL A 257 10.22 19.50 1.40
CA VAL A 257 11.34 18.97 2.19
C VAL A 257 12.71 19.38 1.64
N PHE A 258 12.89 19.44 0.31
CA PHE A 258 14.17 19.83 -0.27
C PHE A 258 14.48 21.31 -0.03
N ASP A 259 13.47 22.17 -0.15
CA ASP A 259 13.60 23.61 0.13
C ASP A 259 13.85 23.82 1.62
N TRP A 260 13.10 23.14 2.48
CA TRP A 260 13.27 23.19 3.95
C TRP A 260 14.70 22.80 4.36
N PHE A 261 15.26 21.71 3.80
CA PHE A 261 16.67 21.32 4.02
C PHE A 261 17.68 22.36 3.51
N THR A 262 17.33 23.14 2.48
CA THR A 262 18.19 24.19 1.95
C THR A 262 18.26 25.39 2.87
N GLU A 263 17.14 25.72 3.51
CA GLU A 263 16.96 26.86 4.42
C GLU A 263 17.45 26.58 5.84
N HIS A 264 17.36 25.33 6.31
CA HIS A 264 17.63 24.94 7.69
C HIS A 264 18.93 24.15 7.87
N ARG A 265 20.02 24.57 7.21
CA ARG A 265 21.31 23.86 7.20
C ARG A 265 21.98 23.69 8.56
N GLU A 266 21.64 24.56 9.52
CA GLU A 266 22.17 24.54 10.89
C GLU A 266 21.27 23.76 11.86
N ALA A 267 20.14 23.21 11.39
CA ALA A 267 19.29 22.36 12.21
C ALA A 267 20.01 21.05 12.57
N SER A 268 19.60 20.43 13.67
CA SER A 268 20.18 19.17 14.14
C SER A 268 19.12 18.30 14.79
N PHE A 269 19.05 17.05 14.35
CA PHE A 269 18.13 16.03 14.84
C PHE A 269 18.88 14.77 15.25
N ASP A 270 18.31 14.03 16.20
CA ASP A 270 18.90 12.79 16.72
C ASP A 270 18.30 11.55 16.02
N LEU A 271 17.14 11.71 15.39
CA LEU A 271 16.48 10.72 14.55
C LEU A 271 15.83 11.43 13.35
N ILE A 272 16.18 11.02 12.13
CA ILE A 272 15.57 11.54 10.90
C ILE A 272 14.89 10.40 10.16
N ILE A 273 13.68 10.66 9.65
CA ILE A 273 12.86 9.71 8.92
C ILE A 273 12.61 10.29 7.52
N LEU A 274 12.86 9.49 6.49
CA LEU A 274 12.66 9.85 5.09
C LEU A 274 11.75 8.82 4.42
N ASP A 275 10.46 9.15 4.19
CA ASP A 275 9.54 8.30 3.42
C ASP A 275 9.00 9.03 2.17
N PRO A 276 9.87 9.35 1.19
CA PRO A 276 9.47 10.13 0.04
C PRO A 276 8.52 9.37 -0.90
N PRO A 277 7.71 10.09 -1.71
CA PRO A 277 6.96 9.49 -2.80
C PRO A 277 7.90 8.79 -3.82
N PRO A 278 7.38 7.87 -4.65
CA PRO A 278 8.23 7.16 -5.59
C PRO A 278 8.78 8.10 -6.66
N PHE A 279 10.10 8.24 -6.73
CA PHE A 279 10.80 9.06 -7.72
C PHE A 279 10.87 8.36 -9.09
N ALA A 280 10.98 7.02 -9.13
CA ALA A 280 11.10 6.26 -10.38
C ALA A 280 9.73 5.72 -10.86
N ARG A 281 8.98 6.53 -11.61
CA ARG A 281 7.67 6.12 -12.18
C ARG A 281 7.78 5.31 -13.48
N SER A 282 8.91 5.38 -14.19
CA SER A 282 9.19 4.65 -15.43
C SER A 282 10.60 4.03 -15.41
N LYS A 283 10.93 3.15 -16.38
CA LYS A 283 12.29 2.59 -16.49
C LYS A 283 13.33 3.67 -16.77
N ASP A 284 13.01 4.61 -17.65
CA ASP A 284 13.94 5.66 -18.07
C ASP A 284 14.15 6.73 -16.99
N ALA A 285 13.31 6.75 -15.96
CA ALA A 285 13.41 7.67 -14.83
C ALA A 285 14.30 7.16 -13.68
N VAL A 286 14.84 5.93 -13.76
CA VAL A 286 15.58 5.30 -12.66
C VAL A 286 16.83 6.11 -12.28
N ASP A 287 17.67 6.49 -13.24
CA ASP A 287 18.90 7.25 -12.96
C ASP A 287 18.61 8.62 -12.33
N GLY A 288 17.53 9.27 -12.78
CA GLY A 288 17.06 10.53 -12.19
C GLY A 288 16.58 10.34 -10.75
N ALA A 289 15.86 9.25 -10.49
CA ALA A 289 15.40 8.89 -9.16
C ALA A 289 16.56 8.61 -8.19
N LEU A 290 17.59 7.86 -8.63
CA LEU A 290 18.77 7.57 -7.81
C LEU A 290 19.48 8.87 -7.40
N ARG A 291 19.65 9.83 -8.33
CA ARG A 291 20.21 11.16 -7.99
C ARG A 291 19.36 11.90 -6.96
N GLY A 292 18.03 11.85 -7.10
CA GLY A 292 17.11 12.45 -6.13
C GLY A 292 17.22 11.81 -4.74
N TYR A 293 17.29 10.47 -4.68
CA TYR A 293 17.48 9.75 -3.42
C TYR A 293 18.83 10.06 -2.77
N LYS A 294 19.91 10.14 -3.56
CA LYS A 294 21.23 10.53 -3.07
C LYS A 294 21.19 11.91 -2.42
N GLU A 295 20.67 12.91 -3.15
CA GLU A 295 20.61 14.28 -2.66
C GLU A 295 19.75 14.39 -1.39
N LEU A 296 18.64 13.66 -1.32
CA LEU A 296 17.77 13.63 -0.15
C LEU A 296 18.51 13.08 1.09
N ASN A 297 19.16 11.92 0.94
CA ASN A 297 19.87 11.27 2.05
C ASN A 297 21.10 12.09 2.47
N LEU A 298 21.87 12.64 1.53
CA LEU A 298 23.01 13.51 1.82
C LEU A 298 22.60 14.73 2.66
N ARG A 299 21.48 15.38 2.32
CA ARG A 299 20.96 16.52 3.08
C ARG A 299 20.51 16.11 4.48
N ALA A 300 19.82 14.99 4.61
CA ALA A 300 19.40 14.47 5.90
C ALA A 300 20.60 14.12 6.79
N LEU A 301 21.62 13.43 6.25
CA LEU A 301 22.84 13.07 6.97
C LEU A 301 23.59 14.30 7.51
N ARG A 302 23.58 15.42 6.77
CA ARG A 302 24.17 16.69 7.25
C ARG A 302 23.45 17.31 8.45
N LEU A 303 22.15 17.05 8.58
CA LEU A 303 21.33 17.52 9.72
C LEU A 303 21.30 16.51 10.88
N LEU A 304 21.93 15.34 10.71
CA LEU A 304 21.94 14.29 11.70
C LEU A 304 23.05 14.57 12.74
N ALA A 305 22.67 14.59 14.02
CA ALA A 305 23.62 14.73 15.12
C ALA A 305 24.59 13.53 15.14
N PRO A 306 25.84 13.69 15.65
CA PRO A 306 26.73 12.56 15.89
C PRO A 306 26.08 11.47 16.74
N GLY A 307 26.09 10.22 16.25
CA GLY A 307 25.40 9.09 16.90
C GLY A 307 23.87 9.05 16.68
N GLY A 308 23.35 9.94 15.82
CA GLY A 308 21.96 9.94 15.40
C GLY A 308 21.62 8.76 14.48
N ILE A 309 20.33 8.56 14.25
CA ILE A 309 19.79 7.47 13.45
C ILE A 309 19.05 8.03 12.23
N LEU A 310 19.29 7.45 11.05
CA LEU A 310 18.53 7.72 9.84
C LEU A 310 17.66 6.50 9.51
N ALA A 311 16.35 6.69 9.41
CA ALA A 311 15.40 5.72 8.89
C ALA A 311 14.96 6.19 7.49
N THR A 312 15.39 5.50 6.43
CA THR A 312 15.17 5.95 5.05
C THR A 312 14.49 4.86 4.23
N TYR A 313 13.48 5.25 3.44
CA TYR A 313 12.59 4.36 2.72
C TYR A 313 12.52 4.69 1.23
N SER A 314 12.17 3.68 0.43
CA SER A 314 11.85 3.82 -0.99
C SER A 314 10.70 2.88 -1.36
N CYS A 315 9.63 3.44 -1.91
CA CYS A 315 8.53 2.66 -2.50
C CYS A 315 8.65 2.53 -4.03
N SER A 316 9.80 2.92 -4.61
CA SER A 316 10.05 2.82 -6.04
C SER A 316 10.33 1.37 -6.45
N HIS A 317 9.34 0.63 -6.95
CA HIS A 317 9.47 -0.77 -7.41
C HIS A 317 10.69 -1.03 -8.35
N ARG A 318 11.13 -0.02 -9.10
CA ARG A 318 12.23 -0.14 -10.06
C ARG A 318 13.63 0.11 -9.46
N VAL A 319 13.71 0.53 -8.21
CA VAL A 319 14.95 0.67 -7.46
C VAL A 319 15.08 -0.59 -6.62
N SER A 320 16.09 -1.41 -6.89
CA SER A 320 16.35 -2.59 -6.07
C SER A 320 16.95 -2.20 -4.73
N GLU A 321 16.96 -3.15 -3.78
CA GLU A 321 17.60 -2.95 -2.49
C GLU A 321 19.10 -2.62 -2.65
N GLU A 322 19.79 -3.34 -3.53
CA GLU A 322 21.22 -3.12 -3.80
C GLU A 322 21.48 -1.71 -4.35
N MET A 323 20.67 -1.27 -5.33
CA MET A 323 20.79 0.08 -5.89
C MET A 323 20.51 1.17 -4.85
N TYR A 324 19.59 0.91 -3.93
CA TYR A 324 19.26 1.85 -2.87
C TYR A 324 20.39 1.94 -1.84
N LEU A 325 20.95 0.80 -1.42
CA LEU A 325 22.11 0.75 -0.51
C LEU A 325 23.32 1.49 -1.09
N GLU A 326 23.64 1.26 -2.38
CA GLU A 326 24.72 2.00 -3.07
C GLU A 326 24.50 3.52 -3.03
N VAL A 327 23.25 3.98 -3.18
CA VAL A 327 22.89 5.40 -3.07
C VAL A 327 23.11 5.93 -1.65
N ILE A 328 22.84 5.14 -0.61
CA ILE A 328 23.08 5.54 0.78
C ILE A 328 24.57 5.59 1.10
N GLU A 329 25.37 4.65 0.59
CA GLU A 329 26.82 4.61 0.80
C GLU A 329 27.54 5.78 0.09
N ASP A 330 27.00 6.25 -1.03
CA ASP A 330 27.53 7.38 -1.82
C ASP A 330 27.06 8.76 -1.28
N ALA A 331 26.06 8.79 -0.40
CA ALA A 331 25.52 10.00 0.23
C ALA A 331 26.32 10.43 1.47
#